data_AF-A0A816QU02-F1
#
_entry.id   AF-A0A816QU02-F1
#
_cell.length_a   1.000
_cell.length_b   1.000
_cell.length_c   1.000
_cell.angle_alpha   90.00
_cell.angle_beta   90.00
_cell.angle_gamma   90.00
#
_symmetry.space_group_name_H-M   'P 1'
#
loop_
_entity.id
_entity.type
_entity.pdbx_description
1 polymer ?
#
loop_
_entity_poly.entity_id
_entity_poly.type
_entity_poly.pdbx_seq_one_letter_code
_entity_poly.pdbx_strand_id
1 'polypeptide(L)'
;ATTTTAATTTITTTATSTTSTTSTTSTTSAITTITTTTAIVVTPSTATCSSTVATSCTTTTSIVSTCQSYEVSWNGHCYYLDGSSGSCATGYSLATNAILTCISTLFAGRTYATTISGNCCVWTADTYECYGLASNCNSAGPFTSGPTLGG
;
A
#
# COMPACT_ATOMS: atom_id res chain seq x y z
N ALA A 1 28.16 -10.05 22.35
CA ALA A 1 28.11 -8.90 21.41
C ALA A 1 28.07 -9.48 20.02
N THR A 2 26.94 -9.35 19.33
CA THR A 2 26.69 -9.97 18.02
C THR A 2 26.92 -8.91 16.95
N THR A 3 27.94 -9.09 16.13
CA THR A 3 28.35 -8.13 15.10
C THR A 3 27.59 -8.43 13.81
N THR A 4 26.66 -7.55 13.42
CA THR A 4 25.93 -7.68 12.16
C THR A 4 26.66 -6.89 11.08
N THR A 5 27.23 -7.60 10.11
CA THR A 5 27.90 -7.05 8.92
C THR A 5 26.85 -6.75 7.85
N ALA A 6 26.65 -5.48 7.51
CA ALA A 6 25.82 -5.07 6.38
C ALA A 6 26.60 -5.21 5.07
N ALA A 7 26.04 -5.93 4.09
CA ALA A 7 26.60 -6.06 2.75
C ALA A 7 26.04 -4.94 1.85
N THR A 8 26.93 -4.21 1.18
CA THR A 8 26.59 -3.15 0.22
C THR A 8 26.70 -3.71 -1.19
N THR A 9 25.62 -3.69 -1.96
CA THR A 9 25.60 -4.11 -3.38
C THR A 9 25.52 -2.89 -4.28
N THR A 10 26.54 -2.69 -5.11
CA THR A 10 26.61 -1.61 -6.11
C THR A 10 26.06 -2.11 -7.44
N ILE A 11 25.04 -1.45 -7.99
CA ILE A 11 24.49 -1.74 -9.33
C ILE A 11 24.94 -0.63 -10.28
N THR A 12 25.70 -1.01 -11.32
CA THR A 12 26.15 -0.11 -12.39
C THR A 12 25.19 -0.22 -13.57
N THR A 13 24.48 0.86 -13.91
CA THR A 13 23.63 0.93 -15.11
C THR A 13 24.31 1.80 -16.17
N THR A 14 24.69 1.20 -17.30
CA THR A 14 25.29 1.89 -18.45
C THR A 14 24.18 2.36 -19.38
N ALA A 15 23.97 3.68 -19.49
CA ALA A 15 23.08 4.26 -20.49
C ALA A 15 23.87 4.56 -21.77
N THR A 16 23.48 3.90 -22.88
CA THR A 16 24.05 4.13 -24.22
C THR A 16 23.22 5.19 -24.95
N SER A 17 23.82 6.34 -25.25
CA SER A 17 23.21 7.40 -26.06
C SER A 17 23.78 7.38 -27.48
N THR A 18 22.92 7.20 -28.48
CA THR A 18 23.26 7.30 -29.91
C THR A 18 23.26 8.76 -30.36
N THR A 19 24.31 9.18 -31.06
CA THR A 19 24.49 10.55 -31.57
C THR A 19 24.38 10.55 -33.09
N SER A 20 23.43 11.31 -33.66
CA SER A 20 23.35 11.60 -35.10
C SER A 20 24.23 12.79 -35.45
N THR A 21 25.07 12.65 -36.48
CA THR A 21 26.01 13.65 -36.98
C THR A 21 25.37 14.55 -38.03
N THR A 22 25.56 15.86 -37.92
CA THR A 22 25.44 16.82 -39.04
C THR A 22 26.53 17.88 -38.89
N SER A 23 27.34 18.02 -39.95
CA SER A 23 28.50 18.91 -40.03
C SER A 23 28.12 20.34 -40.37
N THR A 24 28.60 21.30 -39.58
CA THR A 24 28.82 22.69 -40.01
C THR A 24 30.02 23.29 -39.30
N THR A 25 30.95 23.82 -40.09
CA THR A 25 32.14 24.59 -39.70
C THR A 25 31.74 25.85 -38.92
N SER A 26 32.24 26.03 -37.70
CA SER A 26 32.16 27.30 -36.98
C SER A 26 33.27 27.44 -35.95
N THR A 27 33.75 28.67 -35.84
CA THR A 27 34.83 29.22 -35.02
C THR A 27 34.91 28.70 -33.58
N THR A 28 36.09 28.19 -33.21
CA THR A 28 36.46 27.73 -31.87
C THR A 28 36.51 28.90 -30.89
N SER A 29 35.43 29.11 -30.15
CA SER A 29 35.47 29.76 -28.84
C SER A 29 35.51 28.65 -27.78
N ALA A 30 36.49 28.69 -26.89
CA ALA A 30 36.61 27.72 -25.81
C ALA A 30 35.47 27.94 -24.80
N ILE A 31 34.43 27.13 -24.88
CA ILE A 31 33.35 27.09 -23.89
C ILE A 31 33.79 26.11 -22.80
N THR A 32 34.07 26.63 -21.61
CA THR A 32 34.30 25.83 -20.41
C THR A 32 32.96 25.28 -19.92
N THR A 33 32.63 24.05 -20.31
CA THR A 33 31.42 23.35 -19.84
C THR A 33 31.65 22.88 -18.41
N ILE A 34 31.00 23.54 -17.44
CA ILE A 34 30.99 23.12 -16.04
C ILE A 34 29.91 22.03 -15.88
N THR A 35 30.31 20.76 -16.01
CA THR A 35 29.43 19.62 -15.75
C THR A 35 29.21 19.50 -14.24
N THR A 36 28.08 20.00 -13.76
CA THR A 36 27.68 19.85 -12.36
C THR A 36 26.97 18.51 -12.19
N THR A 37 27.72 17.48 -11.82
CA THR A 37 27.18 16.15 -11.50
C THR A 37 26.48 16.21 -10.14
N THR A 38 25.15 16.34 -10.15
CA THR A 38 24.35 16.20 -8.93
C THR A 38 24.15 14.71 -8.65
N ALA A 39 24.79 14.20 -7.60
CA ALA A 39 24.57 12.83 -7.15
C ALA A 39 23.17 12.73 -6.52
N ILE A 40 22.23 12.07 -7.20
CA ILE A 40 20.93 11.75 -6.63
C ILE A 40 21.15 10.52 -5.74
N VAL A 41 21.22 10.74 -4.42
CA VAL A 41 21.21 9.65 -3.45
C VAL A 41 19.79 9.11 -3.40
N VAL A 42 19.55 8.01 -4.13
CA VAL A 42 18.30 7.27 -4.04
C VAL A 42 18.36 6.44 -2.77
N THR A 43 17.93 6.99 -1.63
CA THR A 43 17.67 6.18 -0.44
C THR A 43 16.58 5.19 -0.77
N PRO A 44 16.77 3.87 -0.58
CA PRO A 44 15.69 2.91 -0.70
C PRO A 44 14.59 3.33 0.27
N SER A 45 13.45 3.75 -0.27
CA SER A 45 12.28 4.03 0.54
C SER A 45 11.81 2.68 1.09
N THR A 46 12.19 2.38 2.33
CA THR A 46 11.51 1.35 3.12
C THR A 46 10.09 1.85 3.29
N ALA A 47 9.22 1.43 2.38
CA ALA A 47 7.80 1.74 2.42
C ALA A 47 7.26 1.30 3.77
N THR A 48 7.10 2.28 4.65
CA THR A 48 6.57 2.10 6.00
C THR A 48 5.10 2.43 5.90
N CYS A 49 4.27 1.61 6.54
CA CYS A 49 2.86 1.91 6.70
C CYS A 49 2.72 3.22 7.49
N SER A 50 2.61 4.33 6.77
CA SER A 50 2.60 5.67 7.35
C SER A 50 1.23 6.30 7.19
N SER A 51 0.63 6.67 8.32
CA SER A 51 -0.68 7.31 8.41
C SER A 51 -0.62 8.83 8.14
N THR A 52 0.33 9.31 7.33
CA THR A 52 0.53 10.76 7.12
C THR A 52 -0.29 11.34 5.98
N VAL A 53 -0.96 10.51 5.19
CA VAL A 53 -1.96 11.02 4.25
C VAL A 53 -3.27 11.13 5.02
N ALA A 54 -3.61 12.36 5.42
CA ALA A 54 -4.95 12.70 5.88
C ALA A 54 -5.93 12.53 4.70
N THR A 55 -6.25 11.28 4.38
CA THR A 55 -7.33 10.96 3.47
C THR A 55 -8.61 11.38 4.18
N SER A 56 -9.19 12.48 3.74
CA SER A 56 -10.50 12.90 4.22
C SER A 56 -11.52 11.82 3.86
N CYS A 57 -11.92 11.05 4.87
CA CYS A 57 -12.96 10.04 4.77
C CYS A 57 -14.32 10.72 4.69
N THR A 58 -14.64 11.27 3.52
CA THR A 58 -15.92 11.93 3.30
C THR A 58 -16.97 10.86 3.05
N THR A 59 -17.95 10.78 3.94
CA THR A 59 -19.05 9.82 3.82
C THR A 59 -20.11 10.44 2.91
N THR A 60 -20.12 10.07 1.63
CA THR A 60 -21.32 10.29 0.83
C THR A 60 -22.31 9.19 1.22
N THR A 61 -23.37 9.57 1.93
CA THR A 61 -24.42 8.65 2.39
C THR A 61 -25.26 8.18 1.20
N SER A 62 -24.68 7.33 0.36
CA SER A 62 -25.41 6.52 -0.60
C SER A 62 -25.75 5.22 0.11
N ILE A 63 -26.99 5.08 0.55
CA ILE A 63 -27.47 3.91 1.28
C ILE A 63 -27.46 2.69 0.35
N VAL A 64 -26.45 1.83 0.47
CA VAL A 64 -26.55 0.47 -0.08
C VAL A 64 -27.42 -0.31 0.89
N SER A 65 -28.70 -0.51 0.55
CA SER A 65 -29.66 -1.16 1.45
C SER A 65 -29.51 -2.69 1.53
N THR A 66 -28.38 -3.28 1.11
CA THR A 66 -28.25 -4.73 0.89
C THR A 66 -26.96 -5.37 1.39
N CYS A 67 -26.12 -4.67 2.16
CA CYS A 67 -24.94 -5.32 2.74
C CYS A 67 -25.34 -6.41 3.75
N GLN A 68 -24.58 -7.50 3.78
CA GLN A 68 -24.77 -8.60 4.70
C GLN A 68 -24.47 -8.20 6.15
N SER A 69 -24.88 -9.00 7.13
CA SER A 69 -24.70 -8.68 8.56
C SER A 69 -23.24 -8.59 9.00
N TYR A 70 -22.34 -9.29 8.30
CA TYR A 70 -20.89 -9.28 8.51
C TYR A 70 -20.15 -8.21 7.69
N GLU A 71 -20.87 -7.43 6.87
CA GLU A 71 -20.32 -6.38 6.03
C GLU A 71 -20.48 -4.99 6.65
N VAL A 72 -19.69 -4.05 6.13
CA VAL A 72 -19.82 -2.61 6.38
C VAL A 72 -20.16 -1.90 5.09
N SER A 73 -21.13 -1.00 5.13
CA SER A 73 -21.49 -0.16 3.98
C SER A 73 -20.68 1.13 4.01
N TRP A 74 -20.01 1.45 2.90
CA TRP A 74 -19.30 2.71 2.74
C TRP A 74 -19.30 3.15 1.27
N ASN A 75 -19.66 4.41 1.03
CA ASN A 75 -19.63 5.05 -0.29
C ASN A 75 -20.25 4.21 -1.44
N GLY A 76 -21.43 3.62 -1.22
CA GLY A 76 -22.08 2.83 -2.27
C GLY A 76 -21.55 1.39 -2.44
N HIS A 77 -20.67 0.92 -1.56
CA HIS A 77 -20.11 -0.42 -1.58
C HIS A 77 -20.28 -1.16 -0.24
N CYS A 78 -20.21 -2.50 -0.30
CA CYS A 78 -20.14 -3.38 0.87
C CYS A 78 -18.74 -3.97 0.99
N TYR A 79 -18.18 -3.91 2.19
CA TYR A 79 -16.85 -4.43 2.48
C TYR A 79 -16.96 -5.48 3.59
N TYR A 80 -16.19 -6.55 3.48
CA TYR A 80 -16.07 -7.57 4.52
C TYR A 80 -14.60 -7.83 4.84
N LEU A 81 -14.35 -8.49 5.96
CA LEU A 81 -13.06 -9.11 6.27
C LEU A 81 -13.18 -10.61 6.06
N ASP A 82 -12.16 -11.24 5.48
CA ASP A 82 -12.16 -12.66 5.21
C ASP A 82 -10.76 -13.27 5.34
N GLY A 83 -10.72 -14.49 5.83
CA GLY A 83 -9.50 -15.24 6.12
C GLY A 83 -8.92 -16.00 4.93
N SER A 84 -9.46 -15.83 3.73
CA SER A 84 -9.10 -16.61 2.54
C SER A 84 -7.80 -16.15 1.85
N SER A 85 -6.85 -15.59 2.61
CA SER A 85 -5.53 -15.16 2.13
C SER A 85 -5.56 -14.27 0.87
N GLY A 86 -6.49 -13.31 0.83
CA GLY A 86 -6.65 -12.39 -0.29
C GLY A 86 -7.55 -12.89 -1.43
N SER A 87 -8.06 -14.12 -1.35
CA SER A 87 -9.07 -14.63 -2.29
C SER A 87 -10.44 -14.03 -1.99
N CYS A 88 -10.95 -13.18 -2.88
CA CYS A 88 -12.27 -12.58 -2.73
C CYS A 88 -13.38 -13.51 -3.26
N ALA A 89 -14.58 -13.39 -2.68
CA ALA A 89 -15.78 -14.01 -3.22
C ALA A 89 -16.13 -13.42 -4.59
N THR A 90 -16.87 -14.18 -5.41
CA THR A 90 -17.32 -13.70 -6.73
C THR A 90 -18.05 -12.36 -6.62
N GLY A 91 -17.63 -11.38 -7.41
CA GLY A 91 -18.20 -10.03 -7.40
C GLY A 91 -17.52 -9.06 -6.44
N TYR A 92 -16.53 -9.52 -5.67
CA TYR A 92 -15.71 -8.68 -4.79
C TYR A 92 -14.26 -8.62 -5.27
N SER A 93 -13.56 -7.57 -4.84
CA SER A 93 -12.14 -7.37 -5.06
C SER A 93 -11.49 -6.84 -3.79
N LEU A 94 -10.16 -6.91 -3.72
CA LEU A 94 -9.42 -6.37 -2.58
C LEU A 94 -9.59 -4.85 -2.52
N ALA A 95 -9.91 -4.34 -1.33
CA ALA A 95 -9.90 -2.91 -1.07
C ALA A 95 -8.46 -2.42 -0.84
N THR A 96 -8.21 -1.12 -1.04
CA THR A 96 -6.91 -0.51 -0.73
C THR A 96 -6.80 -0.17 0.76
N ASN A 97 -5.58 0.05 1.25
CA ASN A 97 -5.31 0.56 2.60
C ASN A 97 -5.99 1.92 2.82
N ALA A 98 -6.13 2.75 1.76
CA ALA A 98 -6.82 4.03 1.84
C ALA A 98 -8.30 3.87 2.21
N ILE A 99 -8.98 2.90 1.60
CA ILE A 99 -10.36 2.57 1.96
C ILE A 99 -10.41 2.02 3.39
N LEU A 100 -9.51 1.08 3.72
CA LEU A 100 -9.48 0.45 5.04
C LEU A 100 -9.23 1.46 6.17
N THR A 101 -8.46 2.52 5.91
CA THR A 101 -8.29 3.66 6.83
C THR A 101 -9.63 4.30 7.22
N CYS A 102 -10.57 4.39 6.29
CA CYS A 102 -11.86 5.01 6.52
C CYS A 102 -12.89 4.10 7.17
N ILE A 103 -12.83 2.79 6.88
CA ILE A 103 -13.89 1.84 7.28
C ILE A 103 -13.47 0.90 8.40
N SER A 104 -12.19 0.89 8.80
CA SER A 104 -11.64 -0.07 9.75
C SER A 104 -12.47 -0.17 11.02
N THR A 105 -12.73 0.95 11.68
CA THR A 105 -13.51 1.01 12.94
C THR A 105 -14.95 0.52 12.80
N LEU A 106 -15.52 0.56 11.59
CA LEU A 106 -16.90 0.12 11.32
C LEU A 106 -17.05 -1.41 11.40
N PHE A 107 -15.93 -2.15 11.35
CA PHE A 107 -15.94 -3.61 11.51
C PHE A 107 -16.12 -4.08 12.95
N ALA A 108 -16.15 -3.18 13.95
CA ALA A 108 -16.53 -3.55 15.31
C ALA A 108 -17.94 -4.18 15.32
N GLY A 109 -18.07 -5.32 15.99
CA GLY A 109 -19.29 -6.12 16.03
C GLY A 109 -19.54 -7.00 14.80
N ARG A 110 -18.67 -6.97 13.78
CA ARG A 110 -18.75 -7.84 12.59
C ARG A 110 -17.97 -9.14 12.81
N THR A 111 -18.02 -10.06 11.85
CA THR A 111 -17.22 -11.30 11.84
C THR A 111 -16.62 -11.51 10.46
N TYR A 112 -15.76 -12.51 10.30
CA TYR A 112 -15.27 -12.95 9.00
C TYR A 112 -16.44 -13.39 8.10
N ALA A 113 -16.37 -13.08 6.81
CA ALA A 113 -17.42 -13.40 5.84
C ALA A 113 -17.59 -14.92 5.63
N THR A 114 -16.49 -15.63 5.36
CA THR A 114 -16.55 -17.05 5.02
C THR A 114 -15.57 -17.89 5.83
N THR A 115 -14.34 -17.40 5.97
CA THR A 115 -13.23 -18.15 6.54
C THR A 115 -12.57 -17.33 7.64
N ILE A 116 -12.31 -17.95 8.78
CA ILE A 116 -11.51 -17.34 9.85
C ILE A 116 -10.06 -17.27 9.37
N SER A 117 -9.42 -16.11 9.49
CA SER A 117 -8.03 -15.95 9.04
C SER A 117 -7.07 -16.82 9.83
N GLY A 118 -5.97 -17.24 9.21
CA GLY A 118 -4.78 -17.75 9.91
C GLY A 118 -3.69 -16.68 10.10
N ASN A 119 -3.89 -15.49 9.53
CA ASN A 119 -2.99 -14.35 9.59
C ASN A 119 -3.73 -13.15 10.21
N CYS A 120 -3.04 -12.39 11.07
CA CYS A 120 -3.59 -11.17 11.65
C CYS A 120 -3.62 -10.00 10.66
N CYS A 121 -2.78 -10.02 9.61
CA CYS A 121 -2.77 -8.98 8.59
C CYS A 121 -4.01 -9.04 7.71
N VAL A 122 -4.56 -7.87 7.38
CA VAL A 122 -5.65 -7.71 6.43
C VAL A 122 -5.06 -7.55 5.04
N TRP A 123 -5.40 -8.48 4.15
CA TRP A 123 -5.02 -8.41 2.74
C TRP A 123 -5.69 -7.22 2.07
N THR A 124 -4.90 -6.46 1.31
CA THR A 124 -5.38 -5.29 0.56
C THR A 124 -4.85 -5.35 -0.88
N ALA A 125 -5.37 -4.50 -1.76
CA ALA A 125 -4.91 -4.39 -3.15
C ALA A 125 -3.55 -3.68 -3.29
N ASP A 126 -3.04 -3.08 -2.22
CA ASP A 126 -1.77 -2.37 -2.24
C ASP A 126 -0.59 -3.34 -2.06
N THR A 127 0.63 -2.85 -2.30
CA THR A 127 1.87 -3.65 -2.18
C THR A 127 2.16 -4.13 -0.76
N TYR A 128 1.55 -3.51 0.26
CA TYR A 128 1.82 -3.80 1.67
C TYR A 128 0.52 -3.88 2.47
N GLU A 129 0.41 -4.90 3.32
CA GLU A 129 -0.68 -5.05 4.28
C GLU A 129 -0.39 -4.18 5.51
N CYS A 130 -0.99 -3.00 5.56
CA CYS A 130 -0.73 -2.04 6.63
C CYS A 130 -1.67 -2.18 7.83
N TYR A 131 -2.68 -3.02 7.73
CA TYR A 131 -3.68 -3.20 8.76
C TYR A 131 -3.70 -4.63 9.28
N GLY A 132 -4.02 -4.79 10.54
CA GLY A 132 -4.21 -6.11 11.14
C GLY A 132 -5.30 -6.12 12.21
N LEU A 133 -5.78 -7.31 12.55
CA LEU A 133 -6.68 -7.53 13.67
C LEU A 133 -5.85 -7.91 14.90
N ALA A 134 -6.01 -7.21 16.02
CA ALA A 134 -5.34 -7.54 17.27
C ALA A 134 -6.11 -8.62 18.05
N SER A 135 -7.27 -8.25 18.62
CA SER A 135 -7.99 -9.07 19.62
C SER A 135 -8.77 -10.25 19.04
N ASN A 136 -9.10 -10.19 17.75
CA ASN A 136 -9.92 -11.19 17.06
C ASN A 136 -9.18 -11.84 15.88
N CYS A 137 -7.85 -11.75 15.87
CA CYS A 137 -7.04 -12.51 14.94
C CYS A 137 -7.29 -14.01 15.15
N ASN A 138 -7.51 -14.74 14.05
CA ASN A 138 -7.66 -16.20 14.05
C ASN A 138 -8.80 -16.73 14.93
N SER A 139 -9.80 -15.88 15.21
CA SER A 139 -10.97 -16.24 15.99
C SER A 139 -12.23 -15.70 15.30
N ALA A 140 -13.32 -16.45 15.39
CA ALA A 140 -14.62 -15.96 14.91
C ALA A 140 -15.02 -14.67 15.65
N GLY A 141 -15.79 -13.82 14.98
CA GLY A 141 -16.38 -12.65 15.61
C GLY A 141 -17.49 -12.99 16.62
N PRO A 142 -18.16 -11.97 17.19
CA PRO A 142 -18.04 -10.58 16.82
C PRO A 142 -16.69 -9.96 17.20
N PHE A 143 -16.19 -9.09 16.32
CA PHE A 143 -14.94 -8.37 16.54
C PHE A 143 -15.12 -7.31 17.62
N THR A 144 -14.20 -7.28 18.59
CA THR A 144 -14.20 -6.28 19.67
C THR A 144 -13.85 -4.89 19.11
N SER A 145 -12.95 -4.87 18.14
CA SER A 145 -12.56 -3.70 17.36
C SER A 145 -12.32 -4.13 15.90
N GLY A 146 -12.39 -3.17 14.98
CA GLY A 146 -11.94 -3.40 13.61
C GLY A 146 -10.41 -3.41 13.47
N PRO A 147 -9.90 -3.56 12.23
CA PRO A 147 -8.47 -3.57 11.96
C PRO A 147 -7.74 -2.29 12.38
N THR A 148 -6.52 -2.41 12.87
CA THR A 148 -5.66 -1.31 13.30
C THR A 148 -4.45 -1.19 12.40
N LEU A 149 -4.00 0.05 12.17
CA LEU A 149 -2.77 0.30 11.41
C LEU A 149 -1.57 -0.27 12.18
N GLY A 150 -0.74 -1.07 11.50
CA GLY A 150 0.42 -1.74 12.06
C GLY A 150 0.13 -3.12 12.67
N GLY A 151 -1.15 -3.51 12.78
CA GLY A 151 -1.56 -4.77 13.41
C GLY A 151 -1.48 -4.69 14.93
#